data_AF-A0A7D8UHW1-F1
#
_entry.id   AF-A0A7D8UHW1-F1
#
_cell.length_a   1.000
_cell.length_b   1.000
_cell.length_c   1.000
_cell.angle_alpha   90.00
_cell.angle_beta   90.00
_cell.angle_gamma   90.00
#
_symmetry.space_group_name_H-M   'P 1'
#
loop_
_entity.id
_entity.type
_entity.pdbx_description
1 polymer ?
#
loop_
_entity_poly.entity_id
_entity_poly.type
_entity_poly.pdbx_seq_one_letter_code
_entity_poly.pdbx_strand_id
1 'polypeptide(L)'
;MTDPKPRTPPEIPESLRGPAPEIRGPLSDALRRRLERDRRQAAARGVDNALWQQLMSLAVVGSNFAFSVLGGALIGFGIDWLAGTGPLFLLIFAGVGLISGGWGFIRQANAMTKPKTGKPKAADTGKPQDPTPP
;
A
#
# COMPACT_ATOMS: atom_id res chain seq x y z
N MET A 1 -36.06 -13.44 27.47
CA MET A 1 -35.20 -12.51 26.71
C MET A 1 -35.19 -12.99 25.27
N THR A 2 -35.82 -12.24 24.38
CA THR A 2 -36.08 -12.61 22.98
C THR A 2 -34.84 -12.46 22.12
N ASP A 3 -34.44 -13.57 21.48
CA ASP A 3 -33.33 -13.67 20.54
C ASP A 3 -33.64 -12.87 19.25
N PRO A 4 -32.74 -12.01 18.73
CA PRO A 4 -32.99 -11.27 17.50
C PRO A 4 -32.94 -12.22 16.30
N LYS A 5 -34.12 -12.52 15.75
CA LYS A 5 -34.32 -13.28 14.50
C LYS A 5 -33.35 -12.76 13.41
N PRO A 6 -32.48 -13.61 12.84
CA PRO A 6 -31.60 -13.19 11.76
C PRO A 6 -32.47 -12.73 10.59
N ARG A 7 -32.23 -11.48 10.12
CA ARG A 7 -32.90 -10.95 8.93
C ARG A 7 -32.40 -11.80 7.76
N THR A 8 -33.23 -12.70 7.27
CA THR A 8 -33.01 -13.40 6.01
C THR A 8 -32.76 -12.33 4.94
N PRO A 9 -31.67 -12.44 4.16
CA PRO A 9 -31.45 -11.57 3.01
C PRO A 9 -32.72 -11.60 2.14
N PRO A 10 -33.21 -10.45 1.65
CA PRO A 10 -34.37 -10.43 0.77
C PRO A 10 -34.09 -11.39 -0.38
N GLU A 11 -34.96 -12.39 -0.53
CA GLU A 11 -34.89 -13.33 -1.65
C GLU A 11 -34.94 -12.52 -2.93
N ILE A 12 -33.82 -12.48 -3.64
CA ILE A 12 -33.78 -11.90 -4.98
C ILE A 12 -34.75 -12.74 -5.80
N PRO A 13 -35.88 -12.17 -6.28
CA PRO A 13 -36.91 -12.93 -6.98
C PRO A 13 -36.25 -13.67 -8.13
N GLU A 14 -36.68 -14.91 -8.37
CA GLU A 14 -36.06 -15.82 -9.34
C GLU A 14 -36.00 -15.22 -10.76
N SER A 15 -36.88 -14.26 -11.05
CA SER A 15 -36.91 -13.43 -12.26
C SER A 15 -35.70 -12.49 -12.43
N LEU A 16 -34.98 -12.16 -11.35
CA LEU A 16 -33.72 -11.41 -11.34
C LEU A 16 -32.49 -12.34 -11.24
N ARG A 17 -32.71 -13.65 -11.18
CA ARG A 17 -31.67 -14.70 -11.07
C ARG A 17 -31.27 -15.29 -12.44
N GLY A 18 -31.70 -14.65 -13.53
CA GLY A 18 -31.26 -14.95 -14.89
C GLY A 18 -29.96 -14.22 -15.25
N PRO A 19 -29.26 -14.62 -16.33
CA PRO A 19 -28.17 -13.83 -16.88
C PRO A 19 -28.70 -12.41 -17.14
N ALA A 20 -27.97 -11.40 -16.64
CA ALA A 20 -28.38 -10.00 -16.73
C ALA A 20 -28.90 -9.72 -18.16
N PRO A 21 -30.09 -9.11 -18.31
CA PRO A 21 -30.68 -8.94 -19.63
C PRO A 21 -29.64 -8.30 -20.53
N GLU A 22 -29.32 -8.99 -21.63
CA GLU A 22 -28.47 -8.44 -22.67
C GLU A 22 -29.32 -7.36 -23.34
N ILE A 23 -29.35 -6.18 -22.73
CA ILE A 23 -30.05 -5.01 -23.28
C ILE A 23 -29.29 -4.67 -24.56
N ARG A 24 -29.67 -5.29 -25.69
CA ARG A 24 -29.13 -4.99 -27.02
C ARG A 24 -29.86 -3.76 -27.53
N GLY A 25 -29.25 -2.58 -27.37
CA GLY A 25 -29.82 -1.34 -27.87
C GLY A 25 -28.90 -0.13 -27.72
N PRO A 26 -29.19 1.00 -28.38
CA PRO A 26 -28.33 2.20 -28.36
C PRO A 26 -28.03 2.73 -26.94
N LEU A 27 -28.91 2.46 -25.97
CA LEU A 27 -28.71 2.81 -24.56
C LEU A 27 -27.60 1.97 -23.89
N SER A 28 -27.46 0.67 -24.21
CA SER A 28 -26.39 -0.17 -23.67
C SER A 28 -25.03 0.27 -24.15
N ASP A 29 -24.95 0.71 -25.40
CA ASP A 29 -23.71 1.23 -25.98
C ASP A 29 -23.29 2.53 -25.33
N ALA A 30 -24.25 3.41 -24.98
CA ALA A 30 -23.97 4.63 -24.25
C ALA A 30 -23.45 4.36 -22.83
N LEU A 31 -24.03 3.36 -22.13
CA LEU A 31 -23.58 2.95 -20.81
C LEU A 31 -22.19 2.30 -20.86
N ARG A 32 -21.93 1.42 -21.84
CA ARG A 32 -20.61 0.82 -22.09
C ARG A 32 -19.56 1.90 -22.32
N ARG A 33 -19.85 2.89 -23.17
CA ARG A 33 -18.94 4.03 -23.41
C ARG A 33 -18.67 4.86 -22.15
N ARG A 34 -19.65 5.07 -21.27
CA ARG A 34 -19.43 5.75 -19.97
C ARG A 34 -18.55 4.92 -19.06
N LEU A 35 -18.83 3.63 -18.92
CA LEU A 35 -18.05 2.73 -18.06
C LEU A 35 -16.59 2.62 -18.54
N GLU A 36 -16.37 2.58 -19.85
CA GLU A 36 -15.04 2.60 -20.45
C GLU A 36 -14.30 3.91 -20.18
N ARG A 37 -14.98 5.07 -20.25
CA ARG A 37 -14.39 6.36 -19.88
C ARG A 37 -14.03 6.41 -18.40
N ASP A 38 -14.93 5.96 -17.52
CA ASP A 38 -14.68 5.93 -16.08
C ASP A 38 -13.53 4.99 -15.74
N ARG A 39 -13.45 3.82 -16.39
CA ARG A 39 -12.30 2.91 -16.26
C ARG A 39 -11.00 3.53 -16.74
N ARG A 40 -11.01 4.24 -17.88
CA ARG A 40 -9.82 4.95 -18.38
C ARG A 40 -9.39 6.07 -17.43
N GLN A 41 -10.34 6.83 -16.89
CA GLN A 41 -10.07 7.88 -15.91
C GLN A 41 -9.59 7.31 -14.58
N ALA A 42 -10.17 6.20 -14.11
CA ALA A 42 -9.72 5.50 -12.92
C ALA A 42 -8.31 4.91 -13.10
N ALA A 43 -8.01 4.37 -14.29
CA ALA A 43 -6.68 3.89 -14.63
C ALA A 43 -5.67 5.05 -14.67
N ALA A 44 -6.00 6.18 -15.31
CA ALA A 44 -5.16 7.37 -15.34
C ALA A 44 -4.87 7.91 -13.93
N ARG A 45 -5.92 8.09 -13.10
CA ARG A 45 -5.76 8.50 -11.70
C ARG A 45 -4.95 7.49 -10.88
N GLY A 46 -5.12 6.20 -11.14
CA GLY A 46 -4.34 5.14 -10.48
C GLY A 46 -2.85 5.22 -10.81
N VAL A 47 -2.52 5.50 -12.08
CA VAL A 47 -1.13 5.73 -12.53
C VAL A 47 -0.55 6.99 -11.88
N ASP A 48 -1.30 8.09 -11.88
CA ASP A 48 -0.87 9.35 -11.25
C ASP A 48 -0.61 9.16 -9.75
N ASN A 49 -1.54 8.52 -9.04
CA ASN A 49 -1.43 8.26 -7.60
C ASN A 49 -0.25 7.33 -7.28
N ALA A 50 -0.03 6.29 -8.07
CA ALA A 50 1.11 5.38 -7.88
C ALA A 50 2.45 6.10 -8.10
N LEU A 51 2.53 6.94 -9.13
CA LEU A 51 3.71 7.78 -9.40
C LEU A 51 3.96 8.74 -8.23
N TRP A 52 2.92 9.44 -7.76
CA TRP A 52 3.00 10.32 -6.60
C TRP A 52 3.46 9.58 -5.34
N GLN A 53 2.91 8.40 -5.08
CA GLN A 53 3.29 7.60 -3.93
C GLN A 53 4.75 7.12 -4.00
N GLN A 54 5.23 6.80 -5.20
CA GLN A 54 6.63 6.43 -5.43
C GLN A 54 7.58 7.62 -5.22
N LEU A 55 7.22 8.80 -5.75
CA LEU A 55 7.98 10.04 -5.56
C LEU A 55 8.05 10.44 -4.08
N MET A 56 6.91 10.40 -3.38
CA MET A 56 6.85 10.72 -1.95
C MET A 56 7.65 9.71 -1.12
N SER A 57 7.56 8.42 -1.46
CA SER A 57 8.36 7.40 -0.78
C SER A 57 9.85 7.70 -0.95
N LEU A 58 10.30 7.94 -2.18
CA LEU A 58 11.70 8.27 -2.46
C LEU A 58 12.15 9.55 -1.75
N ALA A 59 11.31 10.58 -1.73
CA ALA A 59 11.58 11.83 -1.03
C ALA A 59 11.72 11.61 0.48
N VAL A 60 10.86 10.80 1.10
CA VAL A 60 10.97 10.47 2.54
C VAL A 60 12.25 9.71 2.82
N VAL A 61 12.57 8.68 2.02
CA VAL A 61 13.82 7.91 2.19
C VAL A 61 15.04 8.82 2.06
N GLY A 62 15.09 9.61 0.99
CA GLY A 62 16.20 10.52 0.71
C GLY A 62 16.35 11.60 1.77
N SER A 63 15.24 12.14 2.27
CA SER A 63 15.25 13.15 3.34
C SER A 63 15.78 12.55 4.65
N ASN A 64 15.33 11.36 5.04
CA ASN A 64 15.81 10.70 6.26
C ASN A 64 17.32 10.41 6.19
N PHE A 65 17.81 10.00 5.03
CA PHE A 65 19.23 9.83 4.77
C PHE A 65 19.98 11.17 4.91
N ALA A 66 19.49 12.21 4.23
CA ALA A 66 20.09 13.55 4.29
C ALA A 66 20.14 14.07 5.72
N PHE A 67 19.05 13.99 6.49
CA PHE A 67 19.02 14.41 7.89
C PHE A 67 19.97 13.62 8.79
N SER A 68 20.14 12.32 8.53
CA SER A 68 21.09 11.49 9.29
C SER A 68 22.54 11.92 9.05
N VAL A 69 22.91 12.15 7.79
CA VAL A 69 24.25 12.62 7.41
C VAL A 69 24.49 14.02 7.93
N LEU A 70 23.56 14.94 7.70
CA LEU A 70 23.67 16.35 8.09
C LEU A 70 23.69 16.49 9.62
N GLY A 71 22.86 15.73 10.33
CA GLY A 71 22.85 15.68 11.79
C GLY A 71 24.18 15.16 12.36
N GLY A 72 24.72 14.07 11.79
CA GLY A 72 26.04 13.58 12.17
C GLY A 72 27.14 14.61 11.91
N ALA A 73 27.17 15.20 10.71
CA ALA A 73 28.17 16.22 10.37
C ALA A 73 28.09 17.45 11.28
N LEU A 74 26.89 17.95 11.60
CA LEU A 74 26.70 19.08 12.50
C LEU A 74 27.17 18.78 13.93
N ILE A 75 26.85 17.59 14.45
CA ILE A 75 27.30 17.16 15.77
C ILE A 75 28.84 17.05 15.78
N GLY A 76 29.42 16.37 14.78
CA GLY A 76 30.86 16.22 14.68
C GLY A 76 31.58 17.57 14.55
N PHE A 77 31.04 18.50 13.75
CA PHE A 77 31.57 19.87 13.63
C PHE A 77 31.54 20.62 14.96
N GLY A 78 30.43 20.54 15.71
CA GLY A 78 30.31 21.20 17.00
C GLY A 78 31.30 20.67 18.03
N ILE A 79 31.54 19.36 18.05
CA ILE A 79 32.54 18.73 18.92
C ILE A 79 33.95 19.17 18.51
N ASP A 80 34.27 19.12 17.22
CA ASP A 80 35.58 19.54 16.70
C ASP A 80 35.88 21.02 17.00
N TRP A 81 34.86 21.89 16.90
CA TRP A 81 34.98 23.31 17.24
C TRP A 81 35.23 23.54 18.73
N LEU A 82 34.60 22.76 19.61
CA LEU A 82 34.73 22.91 21.06
C LEU A 82 36.03 22.28 21.61
N ALA A 83 36.45 21.15 21.02
CA ALA A 83 37.64 20.40 21.44
C ALA A 83 38.92 20.84 20.72
N GLY A 84 38.82 21.62 19.63
CA GLY A 84 39.96 22.05 18.82
C GLY A 84 40.65 20.91 18.07
N THR A 85 39.98 19.77 17.88
CA THR A 85 40.57 18.49 17.41
C THR A 85 40.80 18.40 15.90
N GLY A 86 40.79 19.52 15.16
CA GLY A 86 40.72 19.47 13.69
C GLY A 86 39.42 18.79 13.21
N PRO A 87 39.30 18.33 11.96
CA PRO A 87 38.04 17.74 11.43
C PRO A 87 37.87 16.24 11.77
N LEU A 88 38.29 15.81 12.96
CA LEU A 88 38.33 14.39 13.33
C LEU A 88 36.94 13.83 13.67
N PHE A 89 36.23 14.47 14.61
CA PHE A 89 34.89 14.03 15.01
C PHE A 89 33.87 14.26 13.91
N LEU A 90 34.04 15.30 13.09
CA LEU A 90 33.28 15.52 11.87
C LEU A 90 33.37 14.31 10.95
N LEU A 91 34.57 13.80 10.66
CA LEU A 91 34.74 12.62 9.80
C LEU A 91 34.05 11.39 10.39
N ILE A 92 34.23 11.15 11.69
CA ILE A 92 33.65 9.99 12.38
C ILE A 92 32.11 10.07 12.35
N PHE A 93 31.52 11.18 12.79
CA PHE A 93 30.08 11.32 12.85
C PHE A 93 29.43 11.45 11.47
N ALA A 94 30.09 12.05 10.49
CA ALA A 94 29.63 12.02 9.10
C ALA A 94 29.62 10.59 8.55
N GLY A 95 30.66 9.80 8.84
CA GLY A 95 30.71 8.37 8.48
C GLY A 95 29.60 7.56 9.14
N VAL A 96 29.36 7.78 10.43
CA VAL A 96 28.26 7.13 11.17
C VAL A 96 26.91 7.55 10.59
N GLY A 97 26.70 8.83 10.29
CA GLY A 97 25.47 9.34 9.67
C GLY A 97 25.22 8.72 8.30
N LEU A 98 26.27 8.51 7.51
CA LEU A 98 26.21 7.86 6.20
C LEU A 98 25.82 6.38 6.30
N ILE A 99 26.44 5.64 7.22
CA ILE A 99 26.13 4.21 7.45
C ILE A 99 24.71 4.06 8.00
N SER A 100 24.33 4.89 8.98
CA SER A 100 23.01 4.89 9.59
C SER A 100 21.90 5.19 8.57
N GLY A 101 22.09 6.23 7.75
CA GLY A 101 21.16 6.57 6.68
C GLY A 101 21.07 5.46 5.62
N GLY A 102 22.21 4.90 5.20
CA GLY A 102 22.28 3.83 4.22
C GLY A 102 21.58 2.53 4.68
N TRP A 103 21.64 2.23 5.98
CA TRP A 103 20.93 1.08 6.55
C TRP A 103 19.41 1.20 6.42
N GLY A 104 18.87 2.41 6.59
CA GLY A 104 17.44 2.71 6.38
C GLY A 104 17.01 2.46 4.93
N PHE A 105 17.85 2.87 3.97
CA PHE A 105 17.64 2.64 2.54
C PHE A 105 17.60 1.14 2.20
N ILE A 106 18.60 0.37 2.68
CA ILE A 106 18.67 -1.08 2.45
C ILE A 106 17.45 -1.80 3.02
N ARG A 107 16.98 -1.39 4.20
CA ARG A 107 15.77 -1.96 4.82
C ARG A 107 14.53 -1.75 3.95
N GLN A 108 14.37 -0.56 3.39
CA GLN A 108 13.22 -0.22 2.56
C GLN A 108 13.31 -0.86 1.17
N ALA A 109 14.51 -0.93 0.57
CA ALA A 109 14.75 -1.67 -0.67
C ALA A 109 14.41 -3.16 -0.50
N ASN A 110 14.88 -3.80 0.58
CA ASN A 110 14.56 -5.20 0.87
C ASN A 110 13.07 -5.47 1.14
N ALA A 111 12.34 -4.47 1.66
CA ALA A 111 10.90 -4.58 1.84
C ALA A 111 10.13 -4.54 0.51
N MET A 112 10.68 -3.91 -0.52
CA MET A 112 10.09 -3.86 -1.87
C MET A 112 10.42 -5.12 -2.70
N THR A 113 11.55 -5.77 -2.43
CA THR A 113 11.98 -6.99 -3.16
C THR A 113 11.40 -8.28 -2.60
N LYS A 114 10.86 -8.28 -1.36
CA LYS A 114 10.20 -9.48 -0.82
C LYS A 114 8.90 -9.77 -1.60
N PRO A 115 8.82 -10.89 -2.35
CA PRO A 115 7.57 -11.26 -2.99
C PRO A 115 6.52 -11.47 -1.90
N LYS A 116 5.33 -10.87 -2.07
CA LYS A 116 4.19 -11.11 -1.20
C LYS A 116 3.71 -12.55 -1.37
N THR A 117 4.39 -13.51 -0.77
CA THR A 117 3.84 -14.85 -0.50
C THR A 117 2.88 -14.76 0.69
N GLY A 118 1.79 -14.01 0.48
CA GLY A 118 0.62 -13.98 1.34
C GLY A 118 -0.53 -14.55 0.54
N LYS A 119 -0.80 -15.84 0.74
CA LYS A 119 -1.90 -16.60 0.15
C LYS A 119 -3.19 -15.76 0.11
N PRO A 120 -3.96 -15.76 -0.99
CA PRO A 120 -5.36 -15.39 -0.92
C PRO A 120 -6.01 -16.29 0.12
N LYS A 121 -6.76 -15.71 1.05
CA LYS A 121 -7.70 -16.41 1.92
C LYS A 121 -8.81 -17.00 1.02
N ALA A 122 -8.48 -18.05 0.28
CA ALA A 122 -9.43 -18.92 -0.36
C ALA A 122 -10.02 -19.83 0.72
N ALA A 123 -11.33 -20.09 0.59
CA ALA A 123 -12.03 -21.18 1.27
C ALA A 123 -12.21 -21.03 2.79
N ASP A 124 -13.08 -20.09 3.20
CA ASP A 124 -14.10 -20.48 4.19
C ASP A 124 -15.18 -21.26 3.44
N THR A 125 -14.81 -22.47 3.03
CA THR A 125 -15.73 -23.45 2.46
C THR A 125 -16.59 -23.89 3.63
N GLY A 126 -17.82 -23.37 3.66
CA GLY A 126 -18.88 -23.90 4.49
C GLY A 126 -18.92 -25.42 4.32
N LYS A 127 -18.51 -26.14 5.37
CA LYS A 127 -18.72 -27.57 5.47
C LYS A 127 -20.22 -27.83 5.43
N PRO A 128 -20.73 -28.73 4.57
CA PRO A 128 -22.02 -29.35 4.78
C PRO A 128 -21.95 -30.08 6.11
N GLN A 129 -22.75 -29.66 7.09
CA GLN A 129 -23.03 -30.49 8.26
C GLN A 129 -24.07 -31.52 7.82
N ASP A 130 -23.66 -32.78 7.77
CA ASP A 130 -24.57 -33.92 7.58
C ASP A 130 -25.66 -33.91 8.66
N PRO A 131 -26.95 -34.03 8.29
CA PRO A 131 -28.01 -34.25 9.27
C PRO A 131 -27.96 -35.68 9.80
N THR A 132 -27.77 -35.83 11.11
CA THR A 132 -27.94 -37.12 11.80
C THR A 132 -29.42 -37.51 11.78
N PRO A 133 -29.81 -38.70 11.28
CA PRO A 133 -31.20 -39.16 11.33
C PRO A 133 -31.60 -39.70 12.73
N PRO A 134 -32.91 -39.78 13.03
CA PRO A 134 -33.47 -39.95 14.38
C PRO A 134 -33.27 -41.33 15.01
#